data_AF-D0IH02-F1
#
_entry.id   AF-D0IH02-F1
#
_cell.length_a   1.000
_cell.length_b   1.000
_cell.length_c   1.000
_cell.angle_alpha   90.00
_cell.angle_beta   90.00
_cell.angle_gamma   90.00
#
_symmetry.space_group_name_H-M   'P 1'
#
loop_
_entity.id
_entity.type
_entity.pdbx_description
1 polymer ?
#
loop_
_entity_poly.entity_id
_entity_poly.type
_entity_poly.pdbx_seq_one_letter_code
_entity_poly.pdbx_strand_id
1 'polypeptide(L)'
;MKKASLALAISVGVCSPAIWAATTQIDVLGLYTPDTVKGFKQDHVAQIQHSVNVANKVLKDSGLDIKVNLAATKEVQYDTQPGLKKSQDEVLDAATPFNLIDPAFADVEAYRQQVGADMVAIFRYLDVKNSPDYERKPNGRYSISCGLAWIVGPSAWNEPQDAKKKMYSHSYLNECGSETFIHELGHNLGLNHAHEQYKNKFGSLYLPHESNGTEQDAYGYGVNGQFATIMAYPHLFGVKPTFKFSSPDLLCEGGAPCGKKDYANSVRTIGLTAPLIANAYASASTPVEGGTPEDTEPTTNTDKVFVVKGPVALPDKQILSLPIKVSAQTATTAQVAIDLTHEYRGDLSIVLYAPDDSYWILKKANRYDRNQSYNMKINLTEVDPLATEGEWRLEVQDHWAGKVGTLNSFQITFP
;
A
#
# COMPACT_ATOMS: atom_id res chain seq x y z
N MET A 1 51.45 -24.61 -50.11
CA MET A 1 50.02 -24.23 -50.05
C MET A 1 49.48 -24.51 -48.65
N LYS A 2 49.15 -23.47 -47.89
CA LYS A 2 47.97 -23.36 -47.00
C LYS A 2 48.13 -22.08 -46.16
N LYS A 3 47.26 -21.11 -46.47
CA LYS A 3 47.12 -19.83 -45.78
C LYS A 3 46.48 -20.09 -44.40
N ALA A 4 47.05 -19.53 -43.34
CA ALA A 4 46.41 -19.48 -42.04
C ALA A 4 45.46 -18.28 -42.01
N SER A 5 44.16 -18.55 -41.88
CA SER A 5 43.13 -17.53 -41.65
C SER A 5 42.93 -17.38 -40.14
N LEU A 6 43.22 -16.19 -39.64
CA LEU A 6 42.94 -15.77 -38.26
C LEU A 6 41.46 -15.38 -38.19
N ALA A 7 40.63 -16.21 -37.53
CA ALA A 7 39.22 -15.90 -37.29
C ALA A 7 39.10 -15.03 -36.03
N LEU A 8 38.63 -13.80 -36.22
CA LEU A 8 38.28 -12.85 -35.17
C LEU A 8 36.97 -13.30 -34.52
N ALA A 9 37.03 -13.81 -33.29
CA ALA A 9 35.85 -14.12 -32.49
C ALA A 9 35.26 -12.81 -31.95
N ILE A 10 34.19 -12.32 -32.59
CA ILE A 10 33.38 -11.23 -32.07
C ILE A 10 32.45 -11.83 -31.00
N SER A 11 32.80 -11.66 -29.73
CA SER A 11 31.89 -11.93 -28.62
C SER A 11 30.81 -10.85 -28.61
N VAL A 12 29.65 -11.14 -29.22
CA VAL A 12 28.45 -10.34 -29.04
C VAL A 12 27.94 -10.63 -27.63
N GLY A 13 28.28 -9.76 -26.68
CA GLY A 13 27.66 -9.74 -25.37
C GLY A 13 26.19 -9.40 -25.55
N VAL A 14 25.33 -10.41 -25.45
CA VAL A 14 23.88 -10.21 -25.32
C VAL A 14 23.66 -9.62 -23.93
N CYS A 15 23.65 -8.30 -23.85
CA CYS A 15 23.14 -7.60 -22.70
C CYS A 15 21.62 -7.78 -22.73
N SER A 16 21.11 -8.84 -22.11
CA SER A 16 19.68 -8.97 -21.84
C SER A 16 19.27 -7.76 -20.99
N PRO A 17 18.36 -6.89 -21.44
CA PRO A 17 17.79 -5.90 -20.54
C PRO A 17 17.04 -6.67 -19.45
N ALA A 18 17.46 -6.48 -18.19
CA ALA A 18 16.66 -6.88 -17.06
C ALA A 18 15.36 -6.06 -17.13
N ILE A 19 14.28 -6.71 -17.53
CA ILE A 19 12.93 -6.17 -17.39
C ILE A 19 12.67 -6.17 -15.89
N TRP A 20 12.84 -5.02 -15.24
CA TRP A 20 12.42 -4.85 -13.86
C TRP A 20 10.90 -4.98 -13.86
N ALA A 21 10.37 -6.03 -13.22
CA ALA A 21 8.94 -6.14 -13.02
C ALA A 21 8.48 -4.95 -12.16
N ALA A 22 7.48 -4.22 -12.62
CA ALA A 22 6.94 -3.09 -11.86
C ALA A 22 6.34 -3.58 -10.53
N THR A 23 6.53 -2.80 -9.46
CA THR A 23 5.88 -3.03 -8.16
C THR A 23 4.38 -3.18 -8.35
N THR A 24 3.80 -4.23 -7.77
CA THR A 24 2.35 -4.47 -7.87
C THR A 24 1.61 -3.52 -6.93
N GLN A 25 0.72 -2.69 -7.48
CA GLN A 25 -0.08 -1.73 -6.73
C GLN A 25 -1.44 -2.35 -6.40
N ILE A 26 -1.87 -2.30 -5.15
CA ILE A 26 -3.21 -2.73 -4.72
C ILE A 26 -3.92 -1.55 -4.08
N ASP A 27 -4.99 -1.10 -4.70
CA ASP A 27 -5.75 0.07 -4.24
C ASP A 27 -6.93 -0.35 -3.37
N VAL A 28 -7.03 0.24 -2.16
CA VAL A 28 -8.02 -0.13 -1.16
C VAL A 28 -8.96 1.04 -0.90
N LEU A 29 -10.27 0.77 -0.98
CA LEU A 29 -11.31 1.65 -0.45
C LEU A 29 -11.54 1.33 1.04
N GLY A 30 -11.19 2.27 1.91
CA GLY A 30 -11.43 2.17 3.36
C GLY A 30 -12.83 2.64 3.74
N LEU A 31 -13.71 1.72 4.11
CA LEU A 31 -15.02 2.06 4.68
C LEU A 31 -14.91 2.18 6.20
N TYR A 32 -15.68 3.09 6.80
CA TYR A 32 -15.74 3.24 8.25
C TYR A 32 -17.13 3.70 8.70
N THR A 33 -17.45 3.52 9.99
CA THR A 33 -18.76 3.89 10.55
C THR A 33 -18.68 5.15 11.43
N PRO A 34 -19.82 5.82 11.71
CA PRO A 34 -19.86 6.96 12.65
C PRO A 34 -19.28 6.65 14.04
N ASP A 35 -19.47 5.42 14.54
CA ASP A 35 -18.88 4.99 15.81
C ASP A 35 -17.35 4.94 15.74
N THR A 36 -16.79 4.66 14.56
CA THR A 36 -15.34 4.69 14.33
C THR A 36 -14.80 6.11 14.40
N VAL A 37 -15.49 7.06 13.76
CA VAL A 37 -15.17 8.48 13.85
C VAL A 37 -15.22 8.97 15.30
N LYS A 38 -16.30 8.62 16.01
CA LYS A 38 -16.51 8.99 17.41
C LYS A 38 -15.45 8.39 18.34
N GLY A 39 -15.17 7.09 18.20
CA GLY A 39 -14.22 6.37 19.03
C GLY A 39 -12.81 6.94 18.95
N PHE A 40 -12.40 7.37 17.75
CA PHE A 40 -11.10 8.02 17.54
C PHE A 40 -11.14 9.55 17.57
N LYS A 41 -12.26 10.17 17.99
CA LYS A 41 -12.37 11.64 18.10
C LYS A 41 -11.96 12.39 16.82
N GLN A 42 -12.39 11.87 15.66
CA GLN A 42 -12.06 12.35 14.30
C GLN A 42 -10.70 11.87 13.73
N ASP A 43 -9.81 11.24 14.49
CA ASP A 43 -8.50 10.77 14.00
C ASP A 43 -8.52 9.40 13.28
N HIS A 44 -9.72 8.86 13.01
CA HIS A 44 -9.93 7.54 12.42
C HIS A 44 -9.19 7.31 11.09
N VAL A 45 -9.10 8.30 10.18
CA VAL A 45 -8.39 8.16 8.90
C VAL A 45 -6.90 7.91 9.12
N ALA A 46 -6.28 8.57 10.12
CA ALA A 46 -4.88 8.33 10.46
C ALA A 46 -4.65 6.90 11.00
N GLN A 47 -5.62 6.35 11.74
CA GLN A 47 -5.58 4.96 12.21
C GLN A 47 -5.71 3.96 11.07
N ILE A 48 -6.60 4.22 10.09
CA ILE A 48 -6.73 3.42 8.87
C ILE A 48 -5.42 3.45 8.09
N GLN A 49 -4.84 4.64 7.87
CA GLN A 49 -3.57 4.78 7.17
C GLN A 49 -2.42 4.09 7.92
N HIS A 50 -2.42 4.12 9.26
CA HIS A 50 -1.44 3.39 10.05
C HIS A 50 -1.50 1.88 9.78
N SER A 51 -2.69 1.28 9.74
CA SER A 51 -2.87 -0.13 9.37
C SER A 51 -2.35 -0.44 7.96
N VAL A 52 -2.59 0.44 6.98
CA VAL A 52 -2.03 0.32 5.62
C VAL A 52 -0.50 0.40 5.62
N ASN A 53 0.09 1.28 6.44
CA ASN A 53 1.55 1.38 6.56
C ASN A 53 2.16 0.11 7.18
N VAL A 54 1.50 -0.46 8.19
CA VAL A 54 1.90 -1.74 8.80
C VAL A 54 1.80 -2.88 7.77
N ALA A 55 0.73 -2.90 6.96
CA ALA A 55 0.56 -3.86 5.87
C ALA A 55 1.72 -3.81 4.87
N ASN A 56 2.08 -2.61 4.40
CA ASN A 56 3.20 -2.41 3.48
C ASN A 56 4.54 -2.86 4.09
N LYS A 57 4.75 -2.61 5.40
CA LYS A 57 5.94 -3.10 6.09
C LYS A 57 5.99 -4.63 6.12
N VAL A 58 4.89 -5.30 6.43
CA VAL A 58 4.80 -6.77 6.47
C VAL A 58 5.06 -7.37 5.08
N LEU A 59 4.50 -6.78 4.02
CA LEU A 59 4.75 -7.19 2.63
C LEU A 59 6.25 -7.06 2.28
N LYS A 60 6.85 -5.90 2.56
CA LYS A 60 8.28 -5.66 2.33
C LYS A 60 9.18 -6.61 3.12
N ASP A 61 8.91 -6.81 4.41
CA ASP A 61 9.66 -7.73 5.27
C ASP A 61 9.50 -9.20 4.86
N SER A 62 8.47 -9.49 4.05
CA SER A 62 8.23 -10.80 3.42
C SER A 62 8.82 -10.92 2.01
N GLY A 63 9.59 -9.92 1.55
CA GLY A 63 10.21 -9.92 0.21
C GLY A 63 9.22 -9.78 -0.95
N LEU A 64 8.01 -9.27 -0.69
CA LEU A 64 7.00 -9.03 -1.71
C LEU A 64 7.11 -7.59 -2.23
N ASP A 65 7.26 -7.43 -3.55
CA ASP A 65 7.24 -6.13 -4.22
C ASP A 65 5.79 -5.70 -4.53
N ILE A 66 5.04 -5.46 -3.46
CA ILE A 66 3.63 -5.07 -3.48
C ILE A 66 3.47 -3.83 -2.60
N LYS A 67 2.72 -2.85 -3.10
CA LYS A 67 2.34 -1.67 -2.34
C LYS A 67 0.82 -1.56 -2.30
N VAL A 68 0.30 -1.57 -1.08
CA VAL A 68 -1.10 -1.31 -0.77
C VAL A 68 -1.28 0.19 -0.58
N ASN A 69 -2.20 0.80 -1.32
CA ASN A 69 -2.55 2.21 -1.16
C ASN A 69 -3.96 2.35 -0.60
N LEU A 70 -4.16 3.33 0.26
CA LEU A 70 -5.51 3.78 0.62
C LEU A 70 -5.98 4.75 -0.47
N ALA A 71 -6.72 4.24 -1.45
CA ALA A 71 -7.15 5.02 -2.61
C ALA A 71 -8.21 6.06 -2.25
N ALA A 72 -9.11 5.70 -1.34
CA ALA A 72 -10.10 6.60 -0.79
C ALA A 72 -10.63 6.05 0.54
N THR A 73 -11.34 6.91 1.28
CA THR A 73 -12.13 6.50 2.45
C THR A 73 -13.56 6.97 2.34
N LYS A 74 -14.51 6.22 2.89
CA LYS A 74 -15.93 6.58 2.89
C LYS A 74 -16.62 6.18 4.20
N GLU A 75 -17.34 7.12 4.80
CA GLU A 75 -18.24 6.84 5.90
C GLU A 75 -19.50 6.13 5.39
N VAL A 76 -19.88 5.02 6.04
CA VAL A 76 -21.12 4.30 5.79
C VAL A 76 -22.04 4.39 7.00
N GLN A 77 -23.29 4.79 6.79
CA GLN A 77 -24.30 4.94 7.86
C GLN A 77 -24.89 3.59 8.26
N TYR A 78 -24.03 2.70 8.75
CA TYR A 78 -24.38 1.33 9.14
C TYR A 78 -24.15 1.08 10.63
N ASP A 79 -25.03 0.29 11.25
CA ASP A 79 -24.97 -0.08 12.68
C ASP A 79 -24.88 1.12 13.66
N THR A 80 -25.57 2.22 13.32
CA THR A 80 -25.49 3.50 14.04
C THR A 80 -26.38 3.59 15.27
N GLN A 81 -27.32 2.64 15.44
CA GLN A 81 -28.27 2.68 16.54
C GLN A 81 -27.60 2.30 17.87
N PRO A 82 -28.08 2.87 19.01
CA PRO A 82 -27.67 2.41 20.33
C PRO A 82 -28.09 0.96 20.57
N GLY A 83 -27.28 0.22 21.33
CA GLY A 83 -27.57 -1.17 21.73
C GLY A 83 -26.52 -2.15 21.21
N LEU A 84 -26.92 -3.42 21.14
CA LEU A 84 -26.07 -4.51 20.65
C LEU A 84 -25.68 -4.24 19.19
N LYS A 85 -24.37 -4.23 18.94
CA LYS A 85 -23.75 -4.00 17.63
C LYS A 85 -23.80 -5.24 16.77
N LYS A 86 -23.67 -5.03 15.47
CA LYS A 86 -23.53 -6.11 14.48
C LYS A 86 -22.14 -6.74 14.58
N SER A 87 -22.10 -8.07 14.50
CA SER A 87 -20.85 -8.82 14.41
C SER A 87 -20.14 -8.54 13.09
N GLN A 88 -18.85 -8.85 13.04
CA GLN A 88 -18.07 -8.69 11.83
C GLN A 88 -18.58 -9.53 10.64
N ASP A 89 -19.17 -10.71 10.88
CA ASP A 89 -19.78 -11.52 9.82
C ASP A 89 -21.05 -10.89 9.27
N GLU A 90 -21.96 -10.39 10.14
CA GLU A 90 -23.15 -9.67 9.71
C GLU A 90 -22.79 -8.42 8.87
N VAL A 91 -21.74 -7.70 9.28
CA VAL A 91 -21.27 -6.49 8.57
C VAL A 91 -20.62 -6.85 7.24
N LEU A 92 -19.77 -7.87 7.22
CA LEU A 92 -19.12 -8.32 5.99
C LEU A 92 -20.17 -8.81 4.98
N ASP A 93 -21.14 -9.61 5.42
CA ASP A 93 -22.25 -10.07 4.56
C ASP A 93 -23.09 -8.90 4.02
N ALA A 94 -23.41 -7.92 4.86
CA ALA A 94 -24.20 -6.75 4.48
C ALA A 94 -23.52 -5.86 3.42
N ALA A 95 -22.19 -5.76 3.48
CA ALA A 95 -21.40 -4.92 2.57
C ALA A 95 -21.09 -5.58 1.22
N THR A 96 -21.19 -6.91 1.13
CA THR A 96 -20.61 -7.65 0.03
C THR A 96 -21.61 -7.90 -1.12
N PRO A 97 -21.32 -7.50 -2.37
CA PRO A 97 -22.28 -7.47 -3.49
C PRO A 97 -22.58 -8.84 -4.14
N PHE A 98 -22.04 -9.95 -3.63
CA PHE A 98 -22.49 -11.29 -4.02
C PHE A 98 -23.63 -11.83 -3.14
N ASN A 99 -23.90 -11.19 -2.01
CA ASN A 99 -25.04 -11.44 -1.13
C ASN A 99 -26.10 -10.35 -1.33
N LEU A 100 -27.16 -10.37 -0.51
CA LEU A 100 -28.11 -9.26 -0.44
C LEU A 100 -27.42 -8.05 0.19
N ILE A 101 -27.02 -7.09 -0.65
CA ILE A 101 -26.40 -5.85 -0.19
C ILE A 101 -27.38 -5.03 0.65
N ASP A 102 -26.93 -4.60 1.82
CA ASP A 102 -27.71 -3.71 2.67
C ASP A 102 -27.77 -2.30 2.04
N PRO A 103 -28.93 -1.59 2.12
CA PRO A 103 -29.07 -0.24 1.56
C PRO A 103 -27.97 0.75 1.98
N ALA A 104 -27.38 0.59 3.17
CA ALA A 104 -26.28 1.43 3.64
C ALA A 104 -25.01 1.34 2.79
N PHE A 105 -24.83 0.26 2.02
CA PHE A 105 -23.68 0.02 1.14
C PHE A 105 -24.04 0.12 -0.35
N ALA A 106 -25.28 0.48 -0.71
CA ALA A 106 -25.78 0.41 -2.09
C ALA A 106 -24.95 1.21 -3.11
N ASP A 107 -24.25 2.27 -2.70
CA ASP A 107 -23.42 3.11 -3.55
C ASP A 107 -21.91 2.81 -3.45
N VAL A 108 -21.52 1.82 -2.65
CA VAL A 108 -20.11 1.46 -2.41
C VAL A 108 -19.45 0.94 -3.69
N GLU A 109 -20.09 0.04 -4.43
CA GLU A 109 -19.49 -0.53 -5.64
C GLU A 109 -19.33 0.51 -6.76
N ALA A 110 -20.28 1.44 -6.89
CA ALA A 110 -20.16 2.56 -7.82
C ALA A 110 -18.98 3.48 -7.42
N TYR A 111 -18.84 3.78 -6.12
CA TYR A 111 -17.73 4.58 -5.62
C TYR A 111 -16.38 3.87 -5.74
N ARG A 112 -16.34 2.56 -5.44
CA ARG A 112 -15.16 1.70 -5.62
C ARG A 112 -14.67 1.73 -7.06
N GLN A 113 -15.59 1.60 -8.03
CA GLN A 113 -15.25 1.72 -9.45
C GLN A 113 -14.75 3.12 -9.80
N GLN A 114 -15.36 4.17 -9.26
CA GLN A 114 -14.96 5.56 -9.50
C GLN A 114 -13.53 5.84 -9.01
N VAL A 115 -13.15 5.31 -7.84
CA VAL A 115 -11.81 5.51 -7.24
C VAL A 115 -10.81 4.42 -7.65
N GLY A 116 -11.21 3.49 -8.51
CA GLY A 116 -10.34 2.41 -9.01
C GLY A 116 -9.81 1.49 -7.91
N ALA A 117 -10.57 1.24 -6.84
CA ALA A 117 -10.11 0.40 -5.74
C ALA A 117 -10.28 -1.09 -6.05
N ASP A 118 -9.18 -1.83 -6.05
CA ASP A 118 -9.11 -3.27 -6.22
C ASP A 118 -9.79 -4.03 -5.08
N MET A 119 -9.79 -3.46 -3.88
CA MET A 119 -10.31 -4.10 -2.67
C MET A 119 -11.07 -3.13 -1.78
N VAL A 120 -11.97 -3.65 -0.95
CA VAL A 120 -12.72 -2.88 0.04
C VAL A 120 -12.40 -3.40 1.44
N ALA A 121 -12.04 -2.50 2.35
CA ALA A 121 -11.74 -2.84 3.74
C ALA A 121 -12.61 -2.01 4.68
N ILE A 122 -13.37 -2.67 5.55
CA ILE A 122 -14.26 -2.05 6.53
C ILE A 122 -13.52 -1.95 7.86
N PHE A 123 -13.24 -0.73 8.28
CA PHE A 123 -12.56 -0.45 9.54
C PHE A 123 -13.56 0.03 10.59
N ARG A 124 -13.66 -0.71 11.70
CA ARG A 124 -14.58 -0.38 12.79
C ARG A 124 -13.85 -0.11 14.10
N TYR A 125 -14.45 0.72 14.94
CA TYR A 125 -14.11 0.82 16.35
C TYR A 125 -14.95 -0.20 17.14
N LEU A 126 -14.29 -1.04 17.92
CA LEU A 126 -14.94 -2.08 18.72
C LEU A 126 -15.52 -1.50 20.00
N ASP A 127 -16.84 -1.58 20.15
CA ASP A 127 -17.52 -1.35 21.43
C ASP A 127 -17.49 -2.64 22.28
N VAL A 128 -16.50 -2.75 23.16
CA VAL A 128 -16.31 -3.91 24.05
C VAL A 128 -17.45 -4.15 25.05
N LYS A 129 -18.43 -3.23 25.15
CA LYS A 129 -19.59 -3.42 26.02
C LYS A 129 -20.80 -3.97 25.27
N ASN A 130 -20.89 -3.70 23.98
CA ASN A 130 -22.09 -3.95 23.18
C ASN A 130 -21.80 -4.73 21.89
N SER A 131 -20.61 -5.28 21.71
CA SER A 131 -20.28 -6.07 20.52
C SER A 131 -20.37 -7.58 20.79
N PRO A 132 -20.98 -8.36 19.88
CA PRO A 132 -20.92 -9.83 19.92
C PRO A 132 -19.50 -10.37 19.63
N ASP A 133 -18.62 -9.56 19.05
CA ASP A 133 -17.24 -9.94 18.74
C ASP A 133 -16.30 -9.85 19.95
N TYR A 134 -16.82 -9.45 21.12
CA TYR A 134 -16.07 -9.37 22.36
C TYR A 134 -16.85 -9.96 23.53
N GLU A 135 -16.23 -10.88 24.26
CA GLU A 135 -16.77 -11.44 25.50
C GLU A 135 -15.73 -11.35 26.60
N ARG A 136 -16.06 -10.69 27.73
CA ARG A 136 -15.25 -10.74 28.95
C ARG A 136 -15.84 -11.72 29.96
N LYS A 137 -15.08 -12.76 30.29
CA LYS A 137 -15.48 -13.80 31.24
C LYS A 137 -15.29 -13.32 32.69
N PRO A 138 -16.06 -13.86 33.67
CA PRO A 138 -15.97 -13.44 35.08
C PRO A 138 -14.58 -13.61 35.71
N ASN A 139 -13.76 -14.51 35.18
CA ASN A 139 -12.38 -14.75 35.63
C ASN A 139 -11.36 -13.74 35.07
N GLY A 140 -11.82 -12.67 34.42
CA GLY A 140 -11.00 -11.62 33.85
C GLY A 140 -10.41 -11.93 32.47
N ARG A 141 -10.54 -13.16 31.96
CA ARG A 141 -10.17 -13.50 30.57
C ARG A 141 -11.17 -12.91 29.58
N TYR A 142 -10.75 -12.68 28.36
CA TYR A 142 -11.64 -12.22 27.29
C TYR A 142 -11.43 -13.06 26.02
N SER A 143 -12.44 -13.03 25.15
CA SER A 143 -12.40 -13.50 23.77
C SER A 143 -12.68 -12.30 22.87
N ILE A 144 -11.92 -12.17 21.79
CA ILE A 144 -12.09 -11.11 20.80
C ILE A 144 -11.95 -11.70 19.40
N SER A 145 -12.81 -11.28 18.48
CA SER A 145 -12.63 -11.49 17.05
C SER A 145 -12.20 -10.17 16.41
N CYS A 146 -11.02 -10.15 15.81
CA CYS A 146 -10.39 -8.90 15.36
C CYS A 146 -10.70 -8.52 13.91
N GLY A 147 -10.93 -9.53 13.07
CA GLY A 147 -11.22 -9.33 11.66
C GLY A 147 -11.87 -10.55 11.02
N LEU A 148 -12.39 -10.32 9.82
CA LEU A 148 -12.93 -11.34 8.94
C LEU A 148 -12.79 -10.89 7.50
N ALA A 149 -12.48 -11.82 6.61
CA ALA A 149 -12.41 -11.58 5.19
C ALA A 149 -12.83 -12.81 4.38
N TRP A 150 -13.28 -12.57 3.16
CA TRP A 150 -13.48 -13.64 2.20
C TRP A 150 -12.14 -14.18 1.70
N ILE A 151 -12.02 -15.50 1.64
CA ILE A 151 -10.86 -16.13 1.01
C ILE A 151 -11.07 -16.17 -0.50
N VAL A 152 -10.14 -15.62 -1.27
CA VAL A 152 -10.22 -15.61 -2.73
C VAL A 152 -8.93 -16.15 -3.33
N GLY A 153 -8.91 -17.46 -3.56
CA GLY A 153 -7.78 -18.15 -4.18
C GLY A 153 -7.59 -17.81 -5.67
N PRO A 154 -6.42 -18.14 -6.27
CA PRO A 154 -6.15 -17.90 -7.68
C PRO A 154 -7.23 -18.45 -8.63
N SER A 155 -7.81 -19.62 -8.30
CA SER A 155 -8.84 -20.27 -9.12
C SER A 155 -10.12 -19.43 -9.30
N ALA A 156 -10.46 -18.56 -8.34
CA ALA A 156 -11.62 -17.68 -8.43
C ALA A 156 -11.45 -16.61 -9.52
N TRP A 157 -10.21 -16.26 -9.88
CA TRP A 157 -9.89 -15.26 -10.89
C TRP A 157 -10.06 -15.75 -12.33
N ASN A 158 -10.43 -17.02 -12.54
CA ASN A 158 -10.98 -17.49 -13.81
C ASN A 158 -12.32 -16.79 -14.14
N GLU A 159 -13.01 -16.29 -13.12
CA GLU A 159 -14.24 -15.49 -13.24
C GLU A 159 -14.05 -14.14 -12.50
N PRO A 160 -13.29 -13.18 -13.07
CA PRO A 160 -12.90 -11.95 -12.37
C PRO A 160 -14.07 -11.13 -11.81
N GLN A 161 -15.24 -11.18 -12.46
CA GLN A 161 -16.42 -10.46 -12.00
C GLN A 161 -16.95 -10.99 -10.66
N ASP A 162 -16.83 -12.29 -10.41
CA ASP A 162 -17.27 -12.89 -9.15
C ASP A 162 -16.17 -12.86 -8.09
N ALA A 163 -14.89 -12.92 -8.49
CA ALA A 163 -13.77 -12.66 -7.58
C ALA A 163 -13.82 -11.24 -7.00
N LYS A 164 -14.07 -10.21 -7.83
CA LYS A 164 -14.17 -8.80 -7.39
C LYS A 164 -15.22 -8.58 -6.32
N LYS A 165 -16.37 -9.25 -6.44
CA LYS A 165 -17.45 -9.17 -5.45
C LYS A 165 -17.02 -9.69 -4.08
N LYS A 166 -16.01 -10.55 -4.00
CA LYS A 166 -15.49 -11.14 -2.75
C LYS A 166 -14.27 -10.39 -2.19
N MET A 167 -13.76 -9.35 -2.84
CA MET A 167 -12.60 -8.58 -2.35
C MET A 167 -12.97 -7.62 -1.20
N TYR A 168 -13.49 -8.20 -0.13
CA TYR A 168 -13.97 -7.49 1.06
C TYR A 168 -13.34 -8.09 2.32
N SER A 169 -12.98 -7.19 3.23
CA SER A 169 -12.46 -7.51 4.55
C SER A 169 -13.04 -6.57 5.61
N HIS A 170 -12.98 -6.98 6.86
CA HIS A 170 -13.37 -6.22 8.04
C HIS A 170 -12.27 -6.29 9.09
N SER A 171 -11.94 -5.18 9.75
CA SER A 171 -10.98 -5.15 10.87
C SER A 171 -11.36 -4.12 11.93
N TYR A 172 -11.16 -4.48 13.21
CA TYR A 172 -11.23 -3.54 14.31
C TYR A 172 -9.89 -2.80 14.52
N LEU A 173 -9.94 -1.50 14.84
CA LEU A 173 -8.75 -0.64 14.92
C LEU A 173 -8.21 -0.36 16.34
N ASN A 174 -9.02 -0.50 17.39
CA ASN A 174 -8.65 -0.06 18.75
C ASN A 174 -8.20 -1.19 19.69
N GLU A 175 -8.96 -2.28 19.79
CA GLU A 175 -8.62 -3.41 20.70
C GLU A 175 -7.78 -4.50 20.01
N CYS A 176 -7.49 -4.31 18.72
CA CYS A 176 -6.78 -5.26 17.88
C CYS A 176 -5.51 -4.60 17.33
N GLY A 177 -4.51 -5.42 17.04
CA GLY A 177 -3.27 -4.92 16.46
C GLY A 177 -3.47 -4.48 15.00
N SER A 178 -2.76 -3.44 14.59
CA SER A 178 -2.83 -2.88 13.23
C SER A 178 -2.45 -3.88 12.13
N GLU A 179 -1.75 -4.96 12.49
CA GLU A 179 -1.46 -6.09 11.61
C GLU A 179 -2.69 -6.92 11.23
N THR A 180 -3.82 -6.74 11.92
CA THR A 180 -5.08 -7.43 11.60
C THR A 180 -5.49 -7.13 10.17
N PHE A 181 -5.36 -5.89 9.70
CA PHE A 181 -5.70 -5.53 8.33
C PHE A 181 -4.95 -6.37 7.28
N ILE A 182 -3.63 -6.56 7.44
CA ILE A 182 -2.84 -7.35 6.48
C ILE A 182 -3.09 -8.86 6.62
N HIS A 183 -3.49 -9.32 7.81
CA HIS A 183 -4.00 -10.69 7.98
C HIS A 183 -5.26 -10.91 7.12
N GLU A 184 -6.25 -10.02 7.26
CA GLU A 184 -7.49 -10.11 6.49
C GLU A 184 -7.28 -9.90 4.98
N LEU A 185 -6.38 -8.98 4.60
CA LEU A 185 -5.94 -8.83 3.23
C LEU A 185 -5.30 -10.13 2.70
N GLY A 186 -4.56 -10.85 3.54
CA GLY A 186 -4.02 -12.18 3.26
C GLY A 186 -5.09 -13.19 2.86
N HIS A 187 -6.26 -13.18 3.50
CA HIS A 187 -7.39 -14.01 3.08
C HIS A 187 -7.90 -13.62 1.68
N ASN A 188 -8.11 -12.33 1.42
CA ASN A 188 -8.49 -11.88 0.09
C ASN A 188 -7.41 -12.20 -0.98
N LEU A 189 -6.13 -12.30 -0.59
CA LEU A 189 -5.02 -12.77 -1.42
C LEU A 189 -4.96 -14.30 -1.57
N GLY A 190 -5.92 -15.03 -0.99
CA GLY A 190 -6.09 -16.46 -1.15
C GLY A 190 -5.40 -17.32 -0.10
N LEU A 191 -5.09 -16.77 1.07
CA LEU A 191 -4.41 -17.50 2.15
C LEU A 191 -5.37 -18.07 3.18
N ASN A 192 -5.00 -19.20 3.75
CA ASN A 192 -5.60 -19.80 4.93
C ASN A 192 -4.75 -19.50 6.17
N HIS A 193 -5.28 -19.84 7.35
CA HIS A 193 -4.49 -19.79 8.57
C HIS A 193 -3.29 -20.74 8.54
N ALA A 194 -2.47 -20.78 9.59
CA ALA A 194 -1.35 -21.71 9.61
C ALA A 194 -1.78 -23.17 9.46
N HIS A 195 -1.04 -23.91 8.62
CA HIS A 195 -1.36 -25.30 8.31
C HIS A 195 -1.43 -26.18 9.57
N GLU A 196 -0.58 -25.91 10.56
CA GLU A 196 -0.55 -26.56 11.87
C GLU A 196 -1.85 -26.38 12.66
N GLN A 197 -2.63 -25.32 12.38
CA GLN A 197 -3.91 -25.07 13.06
C GLN A 197 -5.03 -25.98 12.56
N TYR A 198 -4.85 -26.62 11.40
CA TYR A 198 -5.80 -27.57 10.81
C TYR A 198 -5.43 -29.02 11.10
N LYS A 199 -4.16 -29.31 11.40
CA LYS A 199 -3.73 -30.64 11.85
C LYS A 199 -4.34 -30.94 13.23
N ASN A 200 -5.30 -31.86 13.25
CA ASN A 200 -5.94 -32.42 14.45
C ASN A 200 -6.97 -31.52 15.18
N LYS A 201 -7.54 -30.50 14.51
CA LYS A 201 -8.69 -29.74 15.04
C LYS A 201 -9.96 -30.10 14.25
N PHE A 202 -11.01 -30.48 14.97
CA PHE A 202 -12.39 -30.73 14.48
C PHE A 202 -12.68 -32.01 13.68
N GLY A 203 -11.77 -32.97 13.59
CA GLY A 203 -12.06 -34.20 12.84
C GLY A 203 -12.26 -33.96 11.33
N SER A 204 -11.82 -32.80 10.82
CA SER A 204 -11.82 -32.54 9.39
C SER A 204 -10.85 -33.50 8.72
N LEU A 205 -11.38 -34.36 7.84
CA LEU A 205 -10.60 -35.26 7.01
C LEU A 205 -9.82 -34.50 5.91
N TYR A 206 -10.17 -33.23 5.69
CA TYR A 206 -9.72 -32.43 4.55
C TYR A 206 -9.04 -31.13 5.00
N LEU A 207 -8.04 -30.70 4.24
CA LEU A 207 -7.36 -29.41 4.38
C LEU A 207 -8.12 -28.33 3.59
N PRO A 208 -8.16 -27.06 4.04
CA PRO A 208 -8.93 -26.00 3.39
C PRO A 208 -8.78 -25.90 1.86
N HIS A 209 -7.55 -25.99 1.33
CA HIS A 209 -7.25 -25.89 -0.10
C HIS A 209 -7.97 -26.94 -0.96
N GLU A 210 -8.37 -28.08 -0.38
CA GLU A 210 -9.11 -29.13 -1.07
C GLU A 210 -10.58 -28.75 -1.32
N SER A 211 -11.05 -27.62 -0.76
CA SER A 211 -12.47 -27.23 -0.82
C SER A 211 -12.70 -25.76 -1.15
N ASN A 212 -11.77 -24.85 -0.84
CA ASN A 212 -11.98 -23.41 -0.99
C ASN A 212 -11.22 -22.77 -2.17
N GLY A 213 -10.58 -23.58 -3.03
CA GLY A 213 -9.94 -23.13 -4.26
C GLY A 213 -8.62 -22.36 -4.06
N THR A 214 -8.04 -22.43 -2.86
CA THR A 214 -6.70 -21.91 -2.58
C THR A 214 -5.61 -22.90 -3.01
N GLU A 215 -4.37 -22.43 -3.12
CA GLU A 215 -3.24 -23.28 -3.46
C GLU A 215 -2.88 -24.24 -2.31
N GLN A 216 -2.26 -25.37 -2.63
CA GLN A 216 -1.85 -26.40 -1.66
C GLN A 216 -0.94 -25.86 -0.52
N ASP A 217 -0.15 -24.82 -0.80
CA ASP A 217 0.77 -24.18 0.12
C ASP A 217 0.33 -22.78 0.57
N ALA A 218 -0.93 -22.40 0.31
CA ALA A 218 -1.54 -21.13 0.72
C ALA A 218 -1.90 -21.08 2.22
N TYR A 219 -0.92 -21.34 3.09
CA TYR A 219 -1.11 -21.36 4.54
C TYR A 219 -0.05 -20.51 5.23
N GLY A 220 -0.44 -19.94 6.36
CA GLY A 220 0.53 -19.48 7.37
C GLY A 220 1.40 -20.62 7.90
N TYR A 221 2.33 -20.24 8.77
CA TYR A 221 3.22 -21.15 9.46
C TYR A 221 3.48 -20.69 10.90
N GLY A 222 3.66 -21.66 11.80
CA GLY A 222 4.13 -21.38 13.16
C GLY A 222 4.92 -22.54 13.73
N VAL A 223 5.84 -22.22 14.62
CA VAL A 223 6.67 -23.19 15.36
C VAL A 223 6.50 -22.90 16.85
N ASN A 224 6.04 -23.92 17.58
CA ASN A 224 5.76 -23.83 19.02
C ASN A 224 6.96 -23.26 19.79
N GLY A 225 6.71 -22.22 20.59
CA GLY A 225 7.71 -21.55 21.41
C GLY A 225 8.76 -20.74 20.65
N GLN A 226 8.70 -20.67 19.31
CA GLN A 226 9.63 -19.89 18.49
C GLN A 226 8.97 -18.69 17.82
N PHE A 227 8.02 -18.93 16.89
CA PHE A 227 7.40 -17.86 16.11
C PHE A 227 6.06 -18.29 15.49
N ALA A 228 5.30 -17.30 15.05
CA ALA A 228 4.05 -17.48 14.32
C ALA A 228 3.92 -16.39 13.26
N THR A 229 3.85 -16.75 11.98
CA THR A 229 3.70 -15.81 10.86
C THR A 229 2.36 -15.07 10.89
N ILE A 230 2.19 -14.08 10.03
CA ILE A 230 1.02 -13.19 10.05
C ILE A 230 -0.33 -13.92 9.94
N MET A 231 -0.40 -15.01 9.16
CA MET A 231 -1.62 -15.83 9.01
C MET A 231 -1.80 -16.87 10.13
N ALA A 232 -0.94 -16.88 11.14
CA ALA A 232 -0.99 -17.82 12.25
C ALA A 232 -1.57 -17.17 13.52
N TYR A 233 -2.26 -17.93 14.35
CA TYR A 233 -2.69 -17.48 15.67
C TYR A 233 -1.58 -17.68 16.71
N PRO A 234 -0.87 -16.61 17.15
CA PRO A 234 0.36 -16.78 17.94
C PRO A 234 0.15 -17.49 19.27
N HIS A 235 -1.03 -17.31 19.88
CA HIS A 235 -1.40 -17.95 21.13
C HIS A 235 -1.47 -19.49 21.03
N LEU A 236 -1.75 -20.05 19.85
CA LEU A 236 -1.75 -21.51 19.64
C LEU A 236 -0.34 -22.09 19.60
N PHE A 237 0.67 -21.25 19.36
CA PHE A 237 2.08 -21.62 19.33
C PHE A 237 2.83 -21.17 20.60
N GLY A 238 2.19 -20.41 21.50
CA GLY A 238 2.80 -19.92 22.73
C GLY A 238 3.84 -18.83 22.50
N VAL A 239 3.64 -17.98 21.49
CA VAL A 239 4.63 -16.99 21.01
C VAL A 239 3.97 -15.63 20.74
N LYS A 240 4.80 -14.62 20.48
CA LYS A 240 4.37 -13.36 19.88
C LYS A 240 4.33 -13.49 18.35
N PRO A 241 3.50 -12.69 17.64
CA PRO A 241 3.47 -12.71 16.20
C PRO A 241 4.81 -12.27 15.60
N THR A 242 5.12 -12.86 14.46
CA THR A 242 6.14 -12.43 13.51
C THR A 242 5.43 -11.75 12.36
N PHE A 243 5.81 -10.51 12.09
CA PHE A 243 5.19 -9.65 11.07
C PHE A 243 5.67 -9.98 9.65
N LYS A 244 5.58 -11.26 9.26
CA LYS A 244 5.95 -11.79 7.94
C LYS A 244 4.94 -12.83 7.47
N PHE A 245 4.74 -12.92 6.16
CA PHE A 245 4.08 -14.04 5.51
C PHE A 245 4.99 -15.28 5.48
N SER A 246 4.40 -16.47 5.40
CA SER A 246 5.18 -17.71 5.37
C SER A 246 5.91 -17.88 4.03
N SER A 247 7.16 -18.33 4.12
CA SER A 247 7.96 -18.76 2.96
C SER A 247 9.13 -19.63 3.43
N PRO A 248 9.45 -20.73 2.73
CA PRO A 248 10.62 -21.54 3.04
C PRO A 248 11.96 -20.79 2.80
N ASP A 249 11.93 -19.71 2.02
CA ASP A 249 13.12 -18.94 1.62
C ASP A 249 13.38 -17.73 2.54
N LEU A 250 12.46 -17.46 3.47
CA LEU A 250 12.60 -16.39 4.48
C LEU A 250 13.02 -16.96 5.83
N LEU A 251 13.74 -16.16 6.61
CA LEU A 251 14.09 -16.50 7.99
C LEU A 251 13.23 -15.73 9.00
N CYS A 252 12.76 -16.48 10.00
CA CYS A 252 12.02 -16.00 11.16
C CYS A 252 12.92 -16.02 12.39
N GLU A 253 12.36 -15.65 13.55
CA GLU A 253 13.05 -15.61 14.82
C GLU A 253 13.75 -16.94 15.12
N GLY A 254 14.98 -16.86 15.63
CA GLY A 254 15.83 -18.03 15.85
C GLY A 254 16.51 -18.58 14.58
N GLY A 255 16.37 -17.91 13.43
CA GLY A 255 17.03 -18.29 12.17
C GLY A 255 16.38 -19.50 11.48
N ALA A 256 15.18 -19.90 11.92
CA ALA A 256 14.41 -20.96 11.31
C ALA A 256 13.67 -20.45 10.05
N PRO A 257 13.46 -21.29 9.02
CA PRO A 257 12.63 -20.91 7.88
C PRO A 257 11.21 -20.51 8.29
N CYS A 258 10.71 -19.40 7.75
CA CYS A 258 9.35 -18.89 7.97
C CYS A 258 8.25 -19.73 7.29
N GLY A 259 8.55 -20.90 6.75
CA GLY A 259 7.60 -21.69 6.00
C GLY A 259 8.13 -23.06 5.61
N LYS A 260 7.32 -23.77 4.84
CA LYS A 260 7.61 -25.11 4.33
C LYS A 260 7.20 -25.17 2.87
N LYS A 261 8.12 -25.67 2.04
CA LYS A 261 7.95 -25.74 0.58
C LYS A 261 6.65 -26.43 0.15
N ASP A 262 6.21 -27.45 0.89
CA ASP A 262 5.11 -28.31 0.46
C ASP A 262 3.72 -27.82 0.90
N TYR A 263 3.63 -26.96 1.93
CA TYR A 263 2.33 -26.62 2.54
C TYR A 263 2.24 -25.24 3.20
N ALA A 264 3.33 -24.47 3.31
CA ALA A 264 3.29 -23.15 3.96
C ALA A 264 4.23 -22.16 3.25
N ASN A 265 3.76 -21.61 2.15
CA ASN A 265 4.45 -20.64 1.31
C ASN A 265 3.48 -19.56 0.81
N SER A 266 2.99 -18.74 1.75
CA SER A 266 2.09 -17.63 1.46
C SER A 266 2.65 -16.64 0.43
N VAL A 267 3.96 -16.39 0.45
CA VAL A 267 4.63 -15.48 -0.50
C VAL A 267 4.40 -15.91 -1.95
N ARG A 268 4.48 -17.22 -2.24
CA ARG A 268 4.22 -17.74 -3.59
C ARG A 268 2.78 -17.53 -4.02
N THR A 269 1.82 -17.84 -3.15
CA THR A 269 0.38 -17.67 -3.44
C THR A 269 0.04 -16.20 -3.67
N ILE A 270 0.56 -15.29 -2.84
CA ILE A 270 0.40 -13.85 -3.03
C ILE A 270 0.97 -13.42 -4.39
N GLY A 271 2.13 -13.95 -4.80
CA GLY A 271 2.71 -13.67 -6.12
C GLY A 271 1.84 -14.12 -7.30
N LEU A 272 0.92 -15.08 -7.11
CA LEU A 272 -0.06 -15.48 -8.11
C LEU A 272 -1.30 -14.59 -8.11
N THR A 273 -1.79 -14.20 -6.93
CA THR A 273 -3.07 -13.48 -6.79
C THR A 273 -2.95 -11.97 -6.90
N ALA A 274 -1.89 -11.37 -6.34
CA ALA A 274 -1.73 -9.93 -6.29
C ALA A 274 -1.74 -9.26 -7.68
N PRO A 275 -1.08 -9.80 -8.73
CA PRO A 275 -1.19 -9.22 -10.07
C PRO A 275 -2.60 -9.33 -10.68
N LEU A 276 -3.38 -10.35 -10.31
CA LEU A 276 -4.75 -10.51 -10.79
C LEU A 276 -5.67 -9.47 -10.12
N ILE A 277 -5.46 -9.23 -8.82
CA ILE A 277 -6.16 -8.23 -8.02
C ILE A 277 -5.84 -6.82 -8.51
N ALA A 278 -4.56 -6.48 -8.69
CA ALA A 278 -4.11 -5.16 -9.14
C ALA A 278 -4.62 -4.76 -10.54
N ASN A 279 -5.04 -5.75 -11.34
CA ASN A 279 -5.63 -5.53 -12.66
C ASN A 279 -7.17 -5.62 -12.65
N ALA A 280 -7.78 -5.73 -11.45
CA ALA A 280 -9.23 -5.86 -11.32
C ALA A 280 -9.95 -4.56 -11.69
N TYR A 281 -9.41 -3.40 -11.33
CA TYR A 281 -9.90 -2.10 -11.74
C TYR A 281 -8.81 -1.36 -12.51
N ALA A 282 -9.22 -0.48 -13.44
CA ALA A 282 -8.29 0.52 -13.92
C ALA A 282 -7.98 1.42 -12.71
N SER A 283 -6.74 1.34 -12.21
CA SER A 283 -6.35 2.15 -11.06
C SER A 283 -6.66 3.62 -11.35
N ALA A 284 -7.35 4.28 -10.43
CA ALA A 284 -7.52 5.73 -10.49
C ALA A 284 -6.21 6.45 -10.10
N SER A 285 -5.22 5.70 -9.63
CA SER A 285 -3.82 6.13 -9.58
C SER A 285 -3.16 5.82 -10.93
N THR A 286 -2.49 6.81 -11.52
CA THR A 286 -1.70 6.57 -12.74
C THR A 286 -0.64 5.49 -12.48
N PRO A 287 -0.34 4.62 -13.47
CA PRO A 287 0.68 3.58 -13.34
C PRO A 287 2.01 4.15 -12.87
N VAL A 288 2.46 3.76 -11.68
CA VAL A 288 3.84 3.91 -11.25
C VAL A 288 4.58 2.67 -11.72
N GLU A 289 5.21 2.76 -12.88
CA GLU A 289 6.10 1.72 -13.37
C GLU A 289 7.44 1.82 -12.64
N GLY A 290 7.60 0.94 -11.64
CA GLY A 290 8.86 0.29 -11.26
C GLY A 290 10.13 1.14 -11.12
N GLY A 291 10.43 1.51 -9.87
CA GLY A 291 11.80 1.72 -9.39
C GLY A 291 11.84 1.35 -7.91
N THR A 292 12.52 0.23 -7.59
CA THR A 292 12.56 -0.37 -6.25
C THR A 292 13.15 0.56 -5.17
N PRO A 293 12.78 0.33 -3.90
CA PRO A 293 12.96 1.27 -2.79
C PRO A 293 14.31 1.11 -2.08
N GLU A 294 15.26 1.96 -2.44
CA GLU A 294 16.42 2.28 -1.61
C GLU A 294 16.87 3.73 -1.89
N ASP A 295 16.23 4.69 -1.19
CA ASP A 295 16.89 5.76 -0.39
C ASP A 295 15.81 6.78 0.05
N THR A 296 15.11 6.49 1.15
CA THR A 296 14.51 7.54 2.01
C THR A 296 14.98 7.41 3.45
N GLU A 297 16.22 6.93 3.63
CA GLU A 297 17.11 7.53 4.62
C GLU A 297 18.17 8.36 3.89
N PRO A 298 18.66 9.46 4.48
CA PRO A 298 19.73 10.25 3.89
C PRO A 298 21.01 9.40 3.82
N THR A 299 21.51 9.16 2.61
CA THR A 299 22.92 8.85 2.44
C THR A 299 23.74 10.04 2.97
N THR A 300 24.54 9.76 4.00
CA THR A 300 25.68 10.52 4.53
C THR A 300 25.81 12.01 4.16
N ASN A 301 25.70 12.85 5.20
CA ASN A 301 26.20 14.23 5.29
C ASN A 301 27.47 14.49 4.44
N THR A 302 27.34 15.26 3.34
CA THR A 302 28.38 16.21 2.88
C THR A 302 27.96 17.28 1.87
N ASP A 303 26.87 17.14 1.09
CA ASP A 303 26.85 17.88 -0.20
C ASP A 303 25.88 19.06 -0.35
N LYS A 304 25.11 19.47 0.68
CA LYS A 304 24.20 20.64 0.60
C LYS A 304 23.20 20.60 -0.57
N VAL A 305 23.02 19.44 -1.19
CA VAL A 305 22.23 19.22 -2.41
C VAL A 305 21.07 18.28 -2.05
N PHE A 306 19.84 18.68 -2.36
CA PHE A 306 18.60 17.94 -2.10
C PHE A 306 17.86 17.77 -3.41
N VAL A 307 17.49 16.53 -3.75
CA VAL A 307 16.99 16.17 -5.09
C VAL A 307 15.69 15.39 -4.98
N VAL A 308 14.68 15.80 -5.75
CA VAL A 308 13.53 14.98 -6.13
C VAL A 308 13.82 14.40 -7.50
N LYS A 309 14.11 13.11 -7.55
CA LYS A 309 14.29 12.40 -8.82
C LYS A 309 12.91 12.10 -9.40
N GLY A 310 12.70 12.46 -10.66
CA GLY A 310 11.54 11.98 -11.42
C GLY A 310 11.79 10.59 -12.02
N PRO A 311 10.85 10.08 -12.81
CA PRO A 311 9.65 10.78 -13.27
C PRO A 311 8.53 10.82 -12.22
N VAL A 312 7.96 12.01 -11.99
CA VAL A 312 6.71 12.20 -11.21
C VAL A 312 5.65 12.77 -12.15
N ALA A 313 4.52 12.09 -12.34
CA ALA A 313 3.45 12.58 -13.19
C ALA A 313 2.82 13.87 -12.62
N LEU A 314 2.52 14.82 -13.49
CA LEU A 314 1.74 16.00 -13.13
C LEU A 314 0.25 15.64 -13.25
N PRO A 315 -0.55 15.82 -12.18
CA PRO A 315 -1.96 15.50 -12.21
C PRO A 315 -2.72 16.56 -13.04
N ASP A 316 -3.54 16.09 -13.99
CA ASP A 316 -4.31 16.95 -14.89
C ASP A 316 -5.26 17.87 -14.12
N LYS A 317 -5.21 19.19 -14.41
CA LYS A 317 -6.00 20.24 -13.76
C LYS A 317 -5.92 20.26 -12.21
N GLN A 318 -4.80 19.81 -11.65
CA GLN A 318 -4.60 19.71 -10.19
C GLN A 318 -3.21 20.24 -9.79
N ILE A 319 -2.98 20.32 -8.48
CA ILE A 319 -1.69 20.71 -7.91
C ILE A 319 -0.96 19.45 -7.44
N LEU A 320 0.21 19.19 -8.01
CA LEU A 320 1.21 18.30 -7.43
C LEU A 320 1.96 19.06 -6.33
N SER A 321 1.91 18.57 -5.09
CA SER A 321 2.65 19.13 -3.97
C SER A 321 3.68 18.12 -3.47
N LEU A 322 4.96 18.48 -3.52
CA LEU A 322 6.09 17.60 -3.18
C LEU A 322 6.88 18.17 -2.00
N PRO A 323 6.92 17.49 -0.85
CA PRO A 323 7.76 17.88 0.26
C PRO A 323 9.23 17.55 -0.01
N ILE A 324 10.13 18.46 0.35
CA ILE A 324 11.59 18.34 0.25
C ILE A 324 12.16 18.61 1.64
N LYS A 325 12.61 17.55 2.32
CA LYS A 325 13.22 17.68 3.64
C LYS A 325 14.67 18.15 3.50
N VAL A 326 14.93 19.38 3.94
CA VAL A 326 16.27 19.95 4.02
C VAL A 326 16.75 19.84 5.46
N SER A 327 17.81 19.06 5.70
CA SER A 327 18.38 18.84 7.03
C SER A 327 19.73 19.51 7.19
N ALA A 328 20.02 20.01 8.40
CA ALA A 328 21.32 20.55 8.80
C ALA A 328 21.89 21.61 7.83
N GLN A 329 21.05 22.56 7.38
CA GLN A 329 21.46 23.68 6.53
C GLN A 329 21.10 25.03 7.15
N THR A 330 21.97 26.01 6.92
CA THR A 330 21.74 27.42 7.24
C THR A 330 22.35 28.24 6.12
N ALA A 331 21.52 28.89 5.31
CA ALA A 331 21.98 29.62 4.14
C ALA A 331 21.09 30.82 3.84
N THR A 332 21.67 31.86 3.25
CA THR A 332 20.93 33.04 2.77
C THR A 332 20.58 32.96 1.28
N THR A 333 21.06 31.92 0.61
CA THR A 333 20.87 31.69 -0.83
C THR A 333 20.75 30.19 -1.10
N ALA A 334 20.11 29.84 -2.21
CA ALA A 334 20.04 28.47 -2.71
C ALA A 334 20.05 28.47 -4.25
N GLN A 335 20.38 27.36 -4.88
CA GLN A 335 20.23 27.15 -6.32
C GLN A 335 19.19 26.06 -6.56
N VAL A 336 18.17 26.38 -7.35
CA VAL A 336 17.15 25.43 -7.77
C VAL A 336 17.37 25.04 -9.22
N ALA A 337 17.31 23.74 -9.51
CA ALA A 337 17.24 23.19 -10.85
C ALA A 337 15.96 22.37 -11.01
N ILE A 338 15.25 22.56 -12.12
CA ILE A 338 14.02 21.81 -12.43
C ILE A 338 14.04 21.39 -13.90
N ASP A 339 13.73 20.12 -14.13
CA ASP A 339 13.49 19.53 -15.44
C ASP A 339 12.10 18.90 -15.43
N LEU A 340 11.25 19.37 -16.34
CA LEU A 340 9.86 18.98 -16.44
C LEU A 340 9.48 18.90 -17.92
N THR A 341 8.68 17.90 -18.28
CA THR A 341 8.03 17.79 -19.59
C THR A 341 6.51 17.93 -19.42
N HIS A 342 5.83 18.61 -20.34
CA HIS A 342 4.38 18.68 -20.42
C HIS A 342 3.99 18.72 -21.89
N GLU A 343 2.84 18.18 -22.28
CA GLU A 343 2.37 18.35 -23.67
C GLU A 343 2.21 19.83 -24.05
N TYR A 344 1.94 20.69 -23.07
CA TYR A 344 1.89 22.15 -23.22
C TYR A 344 2.34 22.86 -21.95
N ARG A 345 3.64 23.16 -21.80
CA ARG A 345 4.16 23.70 -20.51
C ARG A 345 3.56 25.04 -20.12
N GLY A 346 2.93 25.76 -21.06
CA GLY A 346 2.16 26.97 -20.80
C GLY A 346 1.04 26.79 -19.79
N ASP A 347 0.59 25.55 -19.58
CA ASP A 347 -0.49 25.25 -18.66
C ASP A 347 -0.06 25.28 -17.19
N LEU A 348 1.25 25.25 -16.94
CA LEU A 348 1.80 25.03 -15.61
C LEU A 348 2.17 26.34 -14.89
N SER A 349 1.86 26.40 -13.60
CA SER A 349 2.54 27.29 -12.65
C SER A 349 3.36 26.47 -11.66
N ILE A 350 4.53 26.98 -11.29
CA ILE A 350 5.47 26.30 -10.40
C ILE A 350 5.89 27.28 -9.30
N VAL A 351 5.68 26.87 -8.06
CA VAL A 351 5.99 27.65 -6.85
C VAL A 351 6.78 26.77 -5.90
N LEU A 352 7.80 27.32 -5.26
CA LEU A 352 8.56 26.67 -4.20
C LEU A 352 8.33 27.43 -2.89
N TYR A 353 8.03 26.72 -1.81
CA TYR A 353 7.86 27.27 -0.47
C TYR A 353 8.98 26.77 0.45
N ALA A 354 9.47 27.66 1.30
CA ALA A 354 10.32 27.32 2.43
C ALA A 354 9.47 26.87 3.64
N PRO A 355 10.10 26.29 4.67
CA PRO A 355 9.48 25.90 5.94
C PRO A 355 8.67 26.98 6.67
N ASP A 356 8.99 28.27 6.47
CA ASP A 356 8.30 29.41 7.05
C ASP A 356 7.16 29.97 6.17
N ASP A 357 6.79 29.23 5.11
CA ASP A 357 5.85 29.59 4.06
C ASP A 357 6.25 30.81 3.19
N SER A 358 7.49 31.31 3.30
CA SER A 358 8.05 32.20 2.27
C SER A 358 8.17 31.43 0.94
N TYR A 359 8.01 32.12 -0.21
CA TYR A 359 7.86 31.42 -1.49
C TYR A 359 8.49 32.13 -2.69
N TRP A 360 8.82 31.33 -3.71
CA TRP A 360 9.37 31.78 -4.99
C TRP A 360 8.54 31.22 -6.14
N ILE A 361 8.07 32.10 -7.03
CA ILE A 361 7.38 31.71 -8.26
C ILE A 361 8.44 31.39 -9.32
N LEU A 362 8.65 30.10 -9.58
CA LEU A 362 9.63 29.64 -10.57
C LEU A 362 9.07 29.77 -12.00
N LYS A 363 7.76 29.54 -12.16
CA LYS A 363 7.05 29.71 -13.43
C LYS A 363 5.60 30.14 -13.20
N LYS A 364 5.12 31.05 -14.04
CA LYS A 364 3.69 31.35 -14.18
C LYS A 364 3.10 30.60 -15.37
N ALA A 365 1.83 30.25 -15.24
CA ALA A 365 1.02 29.79 -16.36
C ALA A 365 0.98 30.87 -17.46
N ASN A 366 1.13 30.46 -18.71
CA ASN A 366 1.06 31.31 -19.88
C ASN A 366 0.52 30.52 -21.07
N ARG A 367 -0.75 30.75 -21.41
CA ARG A 367 -1.46 30.09 -22.52
C ARG A 367 -0.78 30.20 -23.89
N TYR A 368 0.20 31.09 -24.06
CA TYR A 368 0.93 31.26 -25.32
C TYR A 368 2.25 30.46 -25.38
N ASP A 369 2.70 29.85 -24.27
CA ASP A 369 3.94 29.07 -24.21
C ASP A 369 3.70 27.61 -24.60
N ARG A 370 3.86 27.30 -25.90
CA ARG A 370 3.52 26.00 -26.50
C ARG A 370 4.59 24.90 -26.39
N ASN A 371 5.70 25.20 -25.73
CA ASN A 371 6.82 24.26 -25.68
C ASN A 371 6.51 23.10 -24.73
N GLN A 372 7.22 21.99 -24.91
CA GLN A 372 6.96 20.78 -24.13
C GLN A 372 7.90 20.64 -22.92
N SER A 373 9.16 21.05 -23.04
CA SER A 373 10.12 20.92 -21.94
C SER A 373 10.29 22.23 -21.19
N TYR A 374 10.35 22.17 -19.86
CA TYR A 374 10.72 23.24 -18.96
C TYR A 374 11.97 22.83 -18.18
N ASN A 375 13.12 23.33 -18.64
CA ASN A 375 14.43 23.12 -18.03
C ASN A 375 14.91 24.46 -17.48
N MET A 376 15.09 24.58 -16.18
CA MET A 376 15.42 25.85 -15.54
C MET A 376 16.42 25.63 -14.40
N LYS A 377 17.35 26.58 -14.27
CA LYS A 377 18.23 26.73 -13.12
C LYS A 377 18.16 28.19 -12.64
N ILE A 378 17.89 28.41 -11.37
CA ILE A 378 17.77 29.75 -10.77
C ILE A 378 18.46 29.79 -9.42
N ASN A 379 19.04 30.94 -9.08
CA ASN A 379 19.53 31.21 -7.73
C ASN A 379 18.45 31.95 -6.95
N LEU A 380 18.05 31.39 -5.80
CA LEU A 380 17.23 32.03 -4.79
C LEU A 380 18.11 32.95 -3.95
N THR A 381 17.68 34.20 -3.80
CA THR A 381 18.22 35.16 -2.84
C THR A 381 17.22 35.35 -1.71
N GLU A 382 17.69 35.85 -0.56
CA GLU A 382 16.82 36.18 0.58
C GLU A 382 16.15 34.96 1.23
N VAL A 383 16.82 33.80 1.23
CA VAL A 383 16.39 32.65 2.04
C VAL A 383 16.64 33.00 3.52
N ASP A 384 15.63 32.85 4.38
CA ASP A 384 15.83 33.02 5.83
C ASP A 384 16.74 31.87 6.33
N PRO A 385 17.91 32.18 6.93
CA PRO A 385 18.79 31.17 7.52
C PRO A 385 18.08 30.27 8.55
N LEU A 386 17.07 30.78 9.26
CA LEU A 386 16.28 30.04 10.25
C LEU A 386 15.22 29.13 9.62
N ALA A 387 14.83 29.40 8.36
CA ALA A 387 13.91 28.58 7.59
C ALA A 387 14.63 27.71 6.55
N THR A 388 15.96 27.65 6.56
CA THR A 388 16.70 26.81 5.59
C THR A 388 16.50 25.33 5.91
N GLU A 389 16.61 24.95 7.17
CA GLU A 389 16.33 23.61 7.66
C GLU A 389 14.84 23.41 7.90
N GLY A 390 14.28 22.32 7.39
CA GLY A 390 12.87 21.98 7.52
C GLY A 390 12.29 21.39 6.23
N GLU A 391 10.96 21.32 6.17
CA GLU A 391 10.25 20.83 5.01
C GLU A 391 9.94 21.96 4.02
N TRP A 392 10.65 21.98 2.91
CA TRP A 392 10.33 22.81 1.75
C TRP A 392 9.22 22.13 0.93
N ARG A 393 8.46 22.88 0.14
CA ARG A 393 7.34 22.35 -0.66
C ARG A 393 7.40 22.86 -2.10
N LEU A 394 7.54 21.97 -3.07
CA LEU A 394 7.40 22.30 -4.49
C LEU A 394 5.96 22.05 -4.94
N GLU A 395 5.30 23.08 -5.42
CA GLU A 395 3.96 23.00 -6.01
C GLU A 395 4.03 23.20 -7.52
N VAL A 396 3.56 22.20 -8.27
CA VAL A 396 3.38 22.27 -9.72
C VAL A 396 1.89 22.13 -9.99
N GLN A 397 1.26 23.21 -10.44
CA GLN A 397 -0.16 23.23 -10.77
C GLN A 397 -0.35 23.22 -12.27
N ASP A 398 -1.17 22.28 -12.75
CA ASP A 398 -1.77 22.35 -14.07
C ASP A 398 -3.13 23.06 -13.99
N HIS A 399 -3.32 24.08 -14.81
CA HIS A 399 -4.53 24.91 -14.83
C HIS A 399 -5.54 24.48 -15.89
N TRP A 400 -5.15 23.65 -16.86
CA TRP A 400 -6.02 23.22 -17.96
C TRP A 400 -6.13 21.69 -17.99
N ALA A 401 -7.13 21.20 -18.74
CA ALA A 401 -7.47 19.78 -18.77
C ALA A 401 -7.04 19.14 -20.10
N GLY A 402 -6.69 17.85 -20.04
CA GLY A 402 -6.46 16.99 -21.20
C GLY A 402 -5.04 17.00 -21.74
N LYS A 403 -4.11 17.67 -21.05
CA LYS A 403 -2.68 17.66 -21.37
C LYS A 403 -1.96 17.21 -20.12
N VAL A 404 -1.04 16.27 -20.26
CA VAL A 404 -0.32 15.72 -19.10
C VAL A 404 1.18 15.99 -19.21
N GLY A 405 1.87 15.86 -18.08
CA GLY A 405 3.31 15.96 -18.06
C GLY A 405 3.94 15.23 -16.90
N THR A 406 5.22 15.47 -16.73
CA THR A 406 6.11 14.74 -15.85
C THR A 406 7.17 15.70 -15.34
N LEU A 407 7.33 15.79 -14.03
CA LEU A 407 8.54 16.32 -13.42
C LEU A 407 9.64 15.26 -13.57
N ASN A 408 10.65 15.54 -14.39
CA ASN A 408 11.78 14.63 -14.65
C ASN A 408 12.83 14.72 -13.53
N SER A 409 13.06 15.92 -13.00
CA SER A 409 13.86 16.12 -11.79
C SER A 409 13.62 17.50 -11.17
N PHE A 410 13.83 17.60 -9.87
CA PHE A 410 13.99 18.85 -9.14
C PHE A 410 15.18 18.73 -8.20
N GLN A 411 15.93 19.81 -8.03
CA GLN A 411 17.07 19.88 -7.13
C GLN A 411 17.10 21.26 -6.48
N ILE A 412 17.39 21.32 -5.18
CA ILE A 412 17.76 22.53 -4.47
C ILE A 412 19.13 22.33 -3.83
N THR A 413 20.03 23.30 -3.98
CA THR A 413 21.40 23.24 -3.50
C THR A 413 21.71 24.48 -2.67
N PHE A 414 22.29 24.31 -1.49
CA PHE A 414 22.73 25.40 -0.63
C PHE A 414 24.26 25.53 -0.73
N PRO A 415 24.84 26.75 -0.74
CA PRO A 415 26.28 26.97 -0.87
C PRO A 415 27.06 26.74 0.41
#